data_AF-A0A9E4KG01-F1
#
_entry.id   AF-A0A9E4KG01-F1
#
_cell.length_a   1.000
_cell.length_b   1.000
_cell.length_c   1.000
_cell.angle_alpha   90.00
_cell.angle_beta   90.00
_cell.angle_gamma   90.00
#
_symmetry.space_group_name_H-M   'P 1'
#
loop_
_entity.id
_entity.type
_entity.pdbx_description
1 polymer ?
#
loop_
_entity_poly.entity_id
_entity_poly.type
_entity_poly.pdbx_seq_one_letter_code
_entity_poly.pdbx_strand_id
1 'polypeptide(L)'
;IGYEIQVGGYAVHELQALMGAREAVELHTHHYLEGNVATGQLLPRLVGFLSAEERAFFLSFIKVPGISPKSGVRAMSLPPLQIAEAIATANTIMLTKLPGIGRKKAEQVISTLREEIADRGSIGRTTRRHAPARRRHGRAGGAVGLPNARGGEPRGTRRRHAGSGRRGRSHPTGSLPAEPIGRKHGHRAARERKGGEPGGRTNIHLAEAHAA
;
A
#
# COMPACT_ATOMS: atom_id res chain seq x y z
N ILE A 1 12.19 -21.25 -21.88
CA ILE A 1 11.19 -20.35 -21.26
C ILE A 1 11.93 -19.43 -20.29
N GLY A 2 11.61 -18.13 -20.26
CA GLY A 2 12.20 -17.17 -19.31
C GLY A 2 11.16 -16.63 -18.35
N TYR A 3 11.45 -16.64 -17.05
CA TYR A 3 10.56 -16.10 -16.02
C TYR A 3 11.09 -14.76 -15.51
N GLU A 4 10.19 -13.79 -15.32
CA GLU A 4 10.49 -12.54 -14.61
C GLU A 4 10.12 -12.71 -13.14
N ILE A 5 11.12 -12.65 -12.26
CA ILE A 5 10.95 -12.83 -10.82
C ILE A 5 11.34 -11.54 -10.09
N GLN A 6 10.42 -11.02 -9.29
CA GLN A 6 10.69 -9.90 -8.40
C GLN A 6 11.40 -10.40 -7.14
N VAL A 7 12.42 -9.70 -6.70
CA VAL A 7 13.17 -10.05 -5.48
C VAL A 7 13.21 -8.85 -4.54
N GLY A 8 13.29 -9.13 -3.24
CA GLY A 8 13.53 -8.09 -2.24
C GLY A 8 14.88 -7.41 -2.48
N GLY A 9 14.99 -6.14 -2.08
CA GLY A 9 16.24 -5.38 -2.22
C GLY A 9 17.42 -6.03 -1.51
N TYR A 10 17.17 -6.76 -0.41
CA TYR A 10 18.21 -7.47 0.35
C TYR A 10 18.93 -8.55 -0.46
N ALA A 11 18.22 -9.23 -1.38
CA ALA A 11 18.74 -10.39 -2.12
C ALA A 11 19.55 -10.00 -3.37
N VAL A 12 19.49 -8.73 -3.80
CA VAL A 12 20.06 -8.30 -5.08
C VAL A 12 21.57 -8.56 -5.16
N HIS A 13 22.31 -8.22 -4.10
CA HIS A 13 23.77 -8.38 -4.11
C HIS A 13 24.19 -9.85 -4.10
N GLU A 14 23.51 -10.69 -3.33
CA GLU A 14 23.78 -12.12 -3.24
C GLU A 14 23.46 -12.83 -4.56
N LEU A 15 22.33 -12.51 -5.18
CA LEU A 15 21.97 -13.03 -6.50
C LEU A 15 22.95 -12.58 -7.59
N GLN A 16 23.42 -11.34 -7.55
CA GLN A 16 24.44 -10.86 -8.48
C GLN A 16 25.75 -11.64 -8.36
N ALA A 17 26.17 -11.99 -7.15
CA ALA A 17 27.37 -12.79 -6.92
C ALA A 17 27.21 -14.21 -7.48
N LEU A 18 26.09 -14.89 -7.20
CA LEU A 18 25.81 -16.24 -7.69
C LEU A 18 25.72 -16.29 -9.23
N MET A 19 25.05 -15.29 -9.83
CA MET A 19 24.99 -15.17 -11.29
C MET A 19 26.37 -14.92 -11.92
N GLY A 20 27.22 -14.14 -11.26
CA GLY A 20 28.60 -13.89 -11.71
C GLY A 20 29.46 -15.15 -11.70
N ALA A 21 29.23 -16.04 -10.73
CA ALA A 21 29.88 -17.36 -10.64
C ALA A 21 29.32 -18.40 -11.64
N ARG A 22 28.23 -18.07 -12.36
CA ARG A 22 27.47 -19.01 -13.23
C ARG A 22 26.97 -20.26 -12.49
N GLU A 23 26.70 -20.12 -11.20
CA GLU A 23 26.09 -21.18 -10.41
C GLU A 23 24.59 -21.24 -10.66
N ALA A 24 24.01 -22.43 -10.53
CA ALA A 24 22.56 -22.59 -10.58
C ALA A 24 21.94 -21.91 -9.36
N VAL A 25 20.96 -21.05 -9.59
CA VAL A 25 20.24 -20.34 -8.53
C VAL A 25 18.87 -20.97 -8.37
N GLU A 26 18.59 -21.50 -7.19
CA GLU A 26 17.25 -21.93 -6.79
C GLU A 26 16.56 -20.82 -6.00
N LEU A 27 15.29 -20.53 -6.33
CA LEU A 27 14.47 -19.56 -5.63
C LEU A 27 13.16 -20.18 -5.20
N HIS A 28 12.79 -19.94 -3.95
CA HIS A 28 11.44 -20.21 -3.49
C HIS A 28 10.51 -19.12 -3.98
N THR A 29 9.39 -19.47 -4.61
CA THR A 29 8.53 -18.47 -5.26
C THR A 29 7.16 -18.31 -4.62
N HIS A 30 6.64 -17.10 -4.66
CA HIS A 30 5.23 -16.78 -4.42
C HIS A 30 4.63 -16.11 -5.64
N HIS A 31 3.53 -16.66 -6.13
CA HIS A 31 2.79 -16.14 -7.28
C HIS A 31 1.60 -15.31 -6.81
N TYR A 32 1.43 -14.10 -7.35
CA TYR A 32 0.26 -13.27 -7.12
C TYR A 32 -0.21 -12.60 -8.42
N LEU A 33 -1.47 -12.17 -8.47
CA LEU A 33 -2.03 -11.39 -9.57
C LEU A 33 -2.00 -9.90 -9.22
N GLU A 34 -1.36 -9.11 -10.08
CA GLU A 34 -1.30 -7.66 -9.96
C GLU A 34 -2.28 -7.00 -10.93
N GLY A 35 -3.07 -6.03 -10.45
CA GLY A 35 -3.90 -5.20 -11.32
C GLY A 35 -5.29 -4.95 -10.74
N ASN A 36 -6.25 -4.66 -11.62
CA ASN A 36 -7.61 -4.32 -11.22
C ASN A 36 -8.61 -5.31 -11.82
N VAL A 37 -9.32 -6.01 -10.93
CA VAL A 37 -10.35 -6.98 -11.30
C VAL A 37 -11.49 -6.31 -12.09
N ALA A 38 -11.85 -5.07 -11.76
CA ALA A 38 -12.95 -4.36 -12.42
C ALA A 38 -12.64 -3.99 -13.88
N THR A 39 -11.36 -3.77 -14.22
CA THR A 39 -10.95 -3.52 -15.61
C THR A 39 -10.56 -4.80 -16.35
N GLY A 40 -10.57 -5.95 -15.68
CA GLY A 40 -10.11 -7.23 -16.21
C GLY A 40 -8.59 -7.32 -16.43
N GLN A 41 -7.83 -6.29 -16.03
CA GLN A 41 -6.38 -6.26 -16.20
C GLN A 41 -5.72 -6.93 -15.00
N LEU A 42 -5.42 -8.24 -15.14
CA LEU A 42 -4.68 -9.02 -14.15
C LEU A 42 -3.39 -9.52 -14.80
N LEU A 43 -2.25 -9.16 -14.18
CA LEU A 43 -0.92 -9.55 -14.61
C LEU A 43 -0.34 -10.55 -13.60
N PRO A 44 0.04 -11.77 -14.02
CA PRO A 44 0.72 -12.70 -13.13
C PRO A 44 2.11 -12.18 -12.77
N ARG A 45 2.47 -12.28 -11.48
CA ARG A 45 3.75 -11.82 -10.94
C ARG A 45 4.35 -12.87 -10.02
N LEU A 46 5.62 -13.16 -10.21
CA LEU A 46 6.40 -14.03 -9.33
C LEU A 46 7.27 -13.18 -8.40
N VAL A 47 7.31 -13.56 -7.14
CA VAL A 47 8.26 -13.08 -6.15
C VAL A 47 9.18 -14.23 -5.76
N GLY A 48 10.48 -14.02 -5.77
CA GLY A 48 11.50 -15.01 -5.41
C GLY A 48 12.17 -14.71 -4.08
N PHE A 49 12.52 -15.76 -3.35
CA PHE A 49 13.19 -15.75 -2.05
C PHE A 49 14.33 -16.76 -2.06
N LEU A 50 15.41 -16.46 -1.34
CA LEU A 50 16.60 -17.32 -1.26
C LEU A 50 16.35 -18.54 -0.36
N SER A 51 15.41 -18.43 0.59
CA SER A 51 15.03 -19.55 1.46
C SER A 51 13.52 -19.69 1.64
N ALA A 52 13.10 -20.89 2.04
CA ALA A 52 11.70 -21.18 2.37
C ALA A 52 11.20 -20.36 3.59
N GLU A 53 12.10 -20.05 4.53
CA GLU A 53 11.81 -19.24 5.71
C GLU A 53 11.51 -17.79 5.33
N GLU A 54 12.28 -17.22 4.41
CA GLU A 54 12.06 -15.88 3.89
C GLU A 54 10.70 -15.78 3.18
N ARG A 55 10.35 -16.78 2.38
CA ARG A 55 9.03 -16.88 1.74
C ARG A 55 7.92 -16.95 2.79
N ALA A 56 8.08 -17.78 3.82
CA ALA A 56 7.08 -17.92 4.89
C ALA A 56 6.90 -16.62 5.68
N PHE A 57 8.00 -15.91 5.96
CA PHE A 57 7.96 -14.58 6.57
C PHE A 57 7.20 -13.61 5.68
N PHE A 58 7.52 -13.52 4.38
CA PHE A 58 6.84 -12.63 3.45
C PHE A 58 5.34 -12.88 3.39
N LEU A 59 4.91 -14.14 3.32
CA LEU A 59 3.50 -14.51 3.32
C LEU A 59 2.77 -14.06 4.58
N SER A 60 3.46 -14.00 5.72
CA SER A 60 2.90 -13.46 6.96
C SER A 60 2.89 -11.93 6.92
N PHE A 61 3.98 -11.33 6.42
CA PHE A 61 4.14 -9.88 6.28
C PHE A 61 3.07 -9.21 5.41
N ILE A 62 2.69 -9.82 4.27
CA ILE A 62 1.65 -9.27 3.38
C ILE A 62 0.22 -9.47 3.88
N LYS A 63 0.01 -10.24 4.96
CA LYS A 63 -1.31 -10.31 5.64
C LYS A 63 -1.59 -9.04 6.44
N VAL A 64 -0.55 -8.27 6.77
CA VAL A 64 -0.71 -7.03 7.52
C VAL A 64 -1.57 -6.06 6.71
N PRO A 65 -2.65 -5.49 7.28
CA PRO A 65 -3.53 -4.58 6.57
C PRO A 65 -2.77 -3.39 5.96
N GLY A 66 -3.01 -3.12 4.68
CA GLY A 66 -2.37 -2.02 3.96
C GLY A 66 -0.95 -2.31 3.44
N ILE A 67 -0.52 -3.57 3.49
CA ILE A 67 0.65 -4.10 2.78
C ILE A 67 0.15 -5.02 1.67
N SER A 68 0.34 -4.62 0.41
CA SER A 68 0.12 -5.48 -0.75
C SER A 68 1.38 -6.27 -1.09
N PRO A 69 1.30 -7.39 -1.84
CA PRO A 69 2.48 -8.14 -2.29
C PRO A 69 3.54 -7.25 -2.94
N LYS A 70 3.13 -6.39 -3.89
CA LYS A 70 4.00 -5.42 -4.54
C LYS A 70 4.72 -4.49 -3.55
N SER A 71 3.98 -3.93 -2.60
CA SER A 71 4.58 -3.05 -1.58
C SER A 71 5.45 -3.83 -0.60
N GLY A 72 5.11 -5.08 -0.31
CA GLY A 72 5.86 -5.96 0.56
C GLY A 72 7.24 -6.27 0.00
N VAL A 73 7.33 -6.63 -1.28
CA VAL A 73 8.62 -6.90 -1.94
C VAL A 73 9.51 -5.66 -1.88
N ARG A 74 8.92 -4.48 -2.14
CA ARG A 74 9.65 -3.20 -2.04
C ARG A 74 10.09 -2.87 -0.61
N ALA A 75 9.30 -3.25 0.39
CA ALA A 75 9.60 -3.04 1.80
C ALA A 75 10.69 -3.99 2.33
N MET A 76 10.92 -5.14 1.68
CA MET A 76 12.03 -6.05 1.99
C MET A 76 13.36 -5.50 1.47
N SER A 77 13.77 -4.33 1.97
CA SER A 77 15.10 -3.76 1.71
C SER A 77 16.17 -4.31 2.65
N LEU A 78 15.75 -4.94 3.76
CA LEU A 78 16.60 -5.61 4.74
C LEU A 78 16.26 -7.10 4.77
N PRO A 79 17.19 -7.97 5.23
CA PRO A 79 16.94 -9.39 5.38
C PRO A 79 15.71 -9.67 6.27
N PRO A 80 14.86 -10.65 5.93
CA PRO A 80 13.65 -10.98 6.68
C PRO A 80 13.88 -11.22 8.17
N LEU A 81 15.02 -11.84 8.51
CA LEU A 81 15.44 -12.06 9.89
C LEU A 81 15.59 -10.75 10.67
N GLN A 82 16.24 -9.73 10.10
CA GLN A 82 16.40 -8.43 10.76
C GLN A 82 15.05 -7.71 10.95
N ILE A 83 14.14 -7.84 9.98
CA ILE A 83 12.79 -7.29 10.10
C ILE A 83 12.03 -8.01 11.22
N ALA A 84 12.14 -9.33 11.29
CA ALA A 84 11.53 -10.14 12.35
C ALA A 84 12.08 -9.76 13.74
N GLU A 85 13.39 -9.53 13.87
CA GLU A 85 14.00 -9.03 15.11
C GLU A 85 13.50 -7.64 15.50
N ALA A 86 13.35 -6.73 14.52
CA ALA A 86 12.78 -5.41 14.78
C ALA A 86 11.31 -5.50 15.24
N ILE A 87 10.55 -6.45 14.72
CA ILE A 87 9.19 -6.76 15.20
C ILE A 87 9.22 -7.32 16.62
N ALA A 88 10.11 -8.28 16.89
CA ALA A 88 10.26 -8.93 18.19
C ALA A 88 10.68 -7.93 19.28
N THR A 89 11.48 -6.91 18.93
CA THR A 89 11.92 -5.84 19.84
C THR A 89 11.04 -4.59 19.83
N ALA A 90 9.95 -4.57 19.04
CA ALA A 90 9.11 -3.38 18.82
C ALA A 90 9.89 -2.13 18.36
N ASN A 91 10.97 -2.33 17.60
CA ASN A 91 11.79 -1.26 17.08
C ASN A 91 11.11 -0.57 15.87
N THR A 92 10.19 0.34 16.17
CA THR A 92 9.47 1.13 15.16
C THR A 92 10.40 1.97 14.29
N ILE A 93 11.48 2.51 14.86
CA ILE A 93 12.45 3.34 14.12
C ILE A 93 13.07 2.54 12.97
N MET A 94 13.48 1.29 13.24
CA MET A 94 14.05 0.41 12.21
C MET A 94 13.01 0.11 11.12
N LEU A 95 11.78 -0.25 11.50
CA LEU A 95 10.71 -0.55 10.53
C LEU A 95 10.31 0.65 9.67
N THR A 96 10.39 1.88 10.21
CA THR A 96 10.11 3.09 9.42
C THR A 96 11.15 3.41 8.36
N LYS A 97 12.33 2.77 8.40
CA LYS A 97 13.33 2.88 7.32
C LYS A 97 12.95 2.07 6.09
N LEU A 98 12.02 1.12 6.22
CA LEU A 98 11.58 0.29 5.10
C LEU A 98 10.74 1.12 4.12
N PRO A 99 11.00 1.02 2.80
CA PRO A 99 10.27 1.79 1.80
C PRO A 99 8.75 1.58 1.86
N GLY A 100 7.98 2.66 2.04
CA GLY A 100 6.52 2.60 2.09
C GLY A 100 5.92 2.19 3.44
N ILE A 101 6.75 1.99 4.46
CA ILE A 101 6.34 1.74 5.85
C ILE A 101 6.54 3.02 6.68
N GLY A 102 5.44 3.74 6.92
CA GLY A 102 5.42 4.88 7.85
C GLY A 102 5.17 4.44 9.30
N ARG A 103 5.22 5.39 10.25
CA ARG A 103 5.07 5.11 11.70
C ARG A 103 3.82 4.27 12.03
N LYS A 104 2.66 4.70 11.52
CA LYS A 104 1.38 3.99 11.72
C LYS A 104 1.43 2.56 11.18
N LYS A 105 2.03 2.36 10.00
CA LYS A 105 2.18 1.01 9.42
C LYS A 105 3.16 0.16 10.22
N ALA A 106 4.26 0.73 10.71
CA ALA A 106 5.22 0.02 11.55
C ALA A 106 4.56 -0.50 12.84
N GLU A 107 3.76 0.32 13.52
CA GLU A 107 2.97 -0.07 14.68
C GLU A 107 2.00 -1.23 14.34
N GLN A 108 1.30 -1.15 13.19
CA GLN A 108 0.39 -2.19 12.71
C GLN A 108 1.10 -3.51 12.39
N VAL A 109 2.27 -3.43 11.74
CA VAL A 109 3.13 -4.60 11.45
C VAL A 109 3.52 -5.30 12.75
N ILE A 110 3.96 -4.54 13.76
CA ILE A 110 4.36 -5.10 15.05
C ILE A 110 3.18 -5.80 15.73
N SER A 111 2.01 -5.16 15.81
CA SER A 111 0.82 -5.75 16.46
C SER A 111 0.40 -7.03 15.76
N THR A 112 0.18 -6.95 14.44
CA THR A 112 -0.40 -8.05 13.66
C THR A 112 0.50 -9.29 13.66
N LEU A 113 1.80 -9.11 13.48
CA LEU A 113 2.71 -10.26 13.38
C LEU A 113 3.04 -10.87 14.75
N ARG A 114 3.07 -10.07 15.82
CA ARG A 114 3.20 -10.60 17.18
C ARG A 114 1.96 -11.39 17.59
N GLU A 115 0.77 -10.90 17.23
CA GLU A 115 -0.50 -11.62 17.42
C GLU A 115 -0.47 -12.95 16.66
N GLU A 116 -0.05 -12.97 15.39
CA GLU A 116 0.04 -14.22 14.62
C GLU A 116 1.00 -15.25 15.26
N ILE A 117 2.13 -14.80 15.82
CA ILE A 117 3.07 -15.68 16.53
C ILE A 117 2.46 -16.20 17.84
N ALA A 118 1.78 -15.34 18.59
CA ALA A 118 1.10 -15.71 19.84
C ALA A 118 -0.05 -16.71 19.58
N ASP A 119 -0.78 -16.53 18.48
CA ASP A 119 -1.85 -17.41 18.04
C ASP A 119 -1.31 -18.79 17.64
N ARG A 120 -0.19 -18.85 16.91
CA ARG A 120 0.50 -20.12 16.60
C ARG A 120 1.03 -20.83 17.85
N GLY A 121 1.58 -20.08 18.80
CA GLY A 121 2.02 -20.61 20.10
C GLY A 121 0.87 -21.02 21.03
N SER A 122 -0.35 -20.53 20.76
CA SER A 122 -1.56 -20.84 21.52
C SER A 122 -2.43 -21.93 20.87
N ILE A 123 -1.93 -22.66 19.87
CA ILE A 123 -2.57 -23.88 19.34
C ILE A 123 -2.65 -25.02 20.38
N GLY A 124 -2.16 -24.80 21.62
CA GLY A 124 -2.49 -25.60 22.81
C GLY A 124 -3.63 -25.05 23.69
N ARG A 125 -4.25 -23.92 23.35
CA ARG A 125 -5.33 -23.27 24.11
C ARG A 125 -6.43 -22.78 23.16
N THR A 126 -7.32 -23.70 22.81
CA THR A 126 -8.67 -23.41 22.34
C THR A 126 -9.29 -22.22 23.10
N THR A 127 -9.65 -21.14 22.38
CA THR A 127 -11.02 -20.57 22.41
C THR A 127 -11.20 -19.53 21.30
N ARG A 128 -11.79 -20.00 20.20
CA ARG A 128 -12.88 -19.37 19.44
C ARG A 128 -13.43 -18.07 20.09
N ARG A 129 -13.09 -16.90 19.55
CA ARG A 129 -13.87 -15.67 19.73
C ARG A 129 -14.34 -15.14 18.39
N HIS A 130 -15.37 -15.78 17.85
CA HIS A 130 -16.32 -15.09 16.98
C HIS A 130 -17.72 -15.64 17.27
N ALA A 131 -18.43 -14.96 18.15
CA ALA A 131 -19.86 -15.19 18.38
C ALA A 131 -20.63 -14.16 17.53
N PRO A 132 -21.44 -14.58 16.54
CA PRO A 132 -22.44 -13.68 15.97
C PRO A 132 -23.59 -13.55 16.98
N ALA A 133 -23.95 -12.31 17.31
CA ALA A 133 -25.06 -11.97 18.17
C ALA A 133 -26.37 -12.55 17.61
N ARG A 134 -26.90 -13.59 18.26
CA ARG A 134 -28.26 -14.08 18.02
C ARG A 134 -29.24 -13.04 18.56
N ARG A 135 -29.85 -12.26 17.66
CA ARG A 135 -31.11 -11.55 17.95
C ARG A 135 -32.20 -12.58 18.23
N ARG A 136 -32.83 -12.48 19.40
CA ARG A 136 -34.06 -13.20 19.70
C ARG A 136 -35.03 -12.34 20.52
N HIS A 137 -36.27 -12.37 20.04
CA HIS A 137 -37.57 -12.20 20.70
C HIS A 137 -38.15 -10.80 20.96
N GLY A 138 -39.36 -10.65 20.41
CA GLY A 138 -40.38 -9.66 20.76
C GLY A 138 -41.68 -9.97 20.01
N ARG A 139 -42.38 -11.06 20.41
CA ARG A 139 -43.74 -11.42 19.96
C ARG A 139 -44.72 -11.02 21.06
N ALA A 140 -45.58 -10.06 20.76
CA ALA A 140 -46.89 -9.75 21.37
C ALA A 140 -47.51 -8.71 20.43
N GLY A 141 -48.78 -8.67 20.04
CA GLY A 141 -50.02 -9.25 20.53
C GLY A 141 -51.10 -8.22 20.15
N GLY A 142 -52.11 -8.67 19.39
CA GLY A 142 -53.35 -8.02 18.90
C GLY A 142 -53.66 -6.53 19.15
N ALA A 143 -54.18 -5.87 18.10
CA ALA A 143 -55.36 -5.01 18.19
C ALA A 143 -55.99 -4.75 16.81
N VAL A 144 -57.31 -4.86 16.78
CA VAL A 144 -58.26 -4.67 15.67
C VAL A 144 -58.56 -3.17 15.50
N GLY A 145 -58.82 -2.69 14.27
CA GLY A 145 -59.39 -1.36 14.04
C GLY A 145 -59.41 -0.91 12.58
N LEU A 146 -60.61 -0.84 12.01
CA LEU A 146 -61.00 -0.49 10.63
C LEU A 146 -60.81 1.02 10.27
N PRO A 147 -61.01 1.41 8.99
CA PRO A 147 -60.43 2.60 8.33
C PRO A 147 -61.40 3.78 8.17
N ASN A 148 -60.84 4.97 7.99
CA ASN A 148 -61.41 6.16 7.32
C ASN A 148 -60.29 7.25 7.30
N ALA A 149 -60.16 8.21 6.40
CA ALA A 149 -61.05 8.74 5.39
C ALA A 149 -60.23 9.50 4.32
N ARG A 150 -60.94 9.77 3.23
CA ARG A 150 -60.68 10.62 2.08
C ARG A 150 -60.19 12.04 2.42
N GLY A 151 -59.39 12.59 1.50
CA GLY A 151 -59.70 13.88 0.88
C GLY A 151 -58.77 15.06 1.21
N GLY A 152 -58.21 15.66 0.15
CA GLY A 152 -57.93 17.10 0.10
C GLY A 152 -56.51 17.50 -0.27
N GLU A 153 -56.20 17.56 -1.57
CA GLU A 153 -55.37 18.67 -2.07
C GLU A 153 -56.19 19.97 -1.96
N PRO A 154 -55.54 21.12 -1.76
CA PRO A 154 -55.61 22.10 -2.85
C PRO A 154 -54.31 22.88 -3.10
N ARG A 155 -54.15 23.21 -4.39
CA ARG A 155 -53.24 24.21 -4.97
C ARG A 155 -53.60 25.63 -4.50
N GLY A 156 -52.61 26.51 -4.38
CA GLY A 156 -52.80 27.97 -4.24
C GLY A 156 -51.49 28.75 -4.12
N THR A 157 -50.88 29.15 -5.25
CA THR A 157 -50.78 30.53 -5.76
C THR A 157 -49.78 31.51 -5.10
N ARG A 158 -48.76 31.87 -5.91
CA ARG A 158 -48.21 33.22 -6.21
C ARG A 158 -47.99 34.25 -5.09
N ARG A 159 -46.75 34.77 -5.02
CA ARG A 159 -46.28 36.16 -5.37
C ARG A 159 -44.87 36.37 -4.78
N ARG A 160 -43.82 36.61 -5.57
CA ARG A 160 -43.27 37.92 -6.02
C ARG A 160 -43.16 38.99 -4.94
N HIS A 161 -41.92 39.42 -4.63
CA HIS A 161 -41.36 40.80 -4.61
C HIS A 161 -39.87 40.65 -4.23
N ALA A 162 -38.85 41.08 -5.00
CA ALA A 162 -38.46 42.40 -5.53
C ALA A 162 -37.57 43.22 -4.57
N GLY A 163 -36.39 43.61 -5.09
CA GLY A 163 -35.53 44.71 -4.59
C GLY A 163 -34.37 44.27 -3.69
N SER A 164 -33.17 44.85 -3.72
CA SER A 164 -32.56 45.94 -4.49
C SER A 164 -31.14 46.20 -3.95
N GLY A 165 -30.20 46.67 -4.80
CA GLY A 165 -28.89 47.25 -4.39
C GLY A 165 -27.70 46.50 -5.01
N ARG A 166 -26.98 46.92 -6.09
CA ARG A 166 -26.36 48.23 -6.45
C ARG A 166 -25.38 48.67 -5.34
N ARG A 167 -24.10 49.03 -5.50
CA ARG A 167 -23.11 49.40 -6.55
C ARG A 167 -21.71 49.13 -5.89
N GLY A 168 -20.51 49.16 -6.49
CA GLY A 168 -19.95 49.65 -7.76
C GLY A 168 -18.57 48.96 -7.97
N ARG A 169 -18.04 48.86 -9.20
CA ARG A 169 -17.10 49.81 -9.87
C ARG A 169 -15.90 50.15 -8.98
N SER A 170 -14.63 50.07 -9.38
CA SER A 170 -13.98 50.07 -10.70
C SER A 170 -12.47 49.79 -10.55
N HIS A 171 -11.86 49.24 -11.61
CA HIS A 171 -10.43 49.04 -11.90
C HIS A 171 -9.62 50.36 -12.03
N PRO A 172 -8.41 50.38 -12.63
CA PRO A 172 -7.11 49.72 -12.38
C PRO A 172 -5.96 50.76 -12.31
N THR A 173 -4.69 50.36 -12.16
CA THR A 173 -3.45 50.97 -12.76
C THR A 173 -2.23 50.27 -12.14
N GLY A 174 -1.31 49.67 -12.91
CA GLY A 174 -0.07 50.30 -13.41
C GLY A 174 1.00 50.35 -12.30
N SER A 175 2.26 49.92 -12.38
CA SER A 175 3.18 49.70 -13.50
C SER A 175 4.46 49.05 -12.93
N LEU A 176 5.11 48.16 -13.69
CA LEU A 176 6.58 47.98 -13.70
C LEU A 176 7.14 48.98 -14.74
N PRO A 177 8.43 49.42 -14.78
CA PRO A 177 9.63 48.56 -14.68
C PRO A 177 10.95 49.22 -14.16
N ALA A 178 12.06 48.46 -14.31
CA ALA A 178 13.48 48.86 -14.53
C ALA A 178 14.50 48.72 -13.36
N GLU A 179 15.32 47.65 -13.42
CA GLU A 179 16.79 47.60 -13.69
C GLU A 179 17.73 48.72 -13.15
N PRO A 180 19.08 48.55 -13.13
CA PRO A 180 19.95 47.40 -12.81
C PRO A 180 21.17 47.81 -11.93
N ILE A 181 22.22 46.97 -11.88
CA ILE A 181 23.68 47.26 -11.76
C ILE A 181 24.35 46.39 -10.68
N GLY A 182 25.34 45.59 -11.10
CA GLY A 182 26.27 44.93 -10.16
C GLY A 182 27.12 43.80 -10.72
N ARG A 183 28.00 44.11 -11.68
CA ARG A 183 29.05 43.21 -12.22
C ARG A 183 29.96 42.63 -11.12
N LYS A 184 30.45 41.39 -11.29
CA LYS A 184 31.83 41.04 -11.75
C LYS A 184 32.23 39.59 -11.40
N HIS A 185 32.81 38.92 -12.42
CA HIS A 185 33.94 37.95 -12.38
C HIS A 185 33.70 36.68 -11.53
N GLY A 186 33.49 35.50 -12.11
CA GLY A 186 34.44 34.80 -12.97
C GLY A 186 35.05 33.67 -12.13
N HIS A 187 34.77 32.41 -12.46
CA HIS A 187 35.74 31.31 -12.44
C HIS A 187 35.09 30.00 -12.92
N ARG A 188 35.86 29.38 -13.82
CA ARG A 188 35.75 28.10 -14.47
C ARG A 188 35.80 26.94 -13.45
N ALA A 189 34.81 26.07 -13.44
CA ALA A 189 34.90 24.67 -12.97
C ALA A 189 33.73 23.90 -13.61
N ALA A 190 34.00 23.13 -14.67
CA ALA A 190 34.26 21.69 -14.59
C ALA A 190 33.04 20.89 -14.13
N ARG A 191 32.42 20.22 -15.12
CA ARG A 191 31.76 18.91 -15.07
C ARG A 191 31.14 18.49 -13.72
N GLU A 192 29.84 18.24 -13.74
CA GLU A 192 29.33 16.89 -13.47
C GLU A 192 27.90 16.70 -13.98
N ARG A 193 27.72 15.65 -14.77
CA ARG A 193 26.42 15.17 -15.23
C ARG A 193 25.77 14.44 -14.06
N LYS A 194 24.65 14.94 -13.53
CA LYS A 194 23.74 14.08 -12.75
C LYS A 194 22.74 13.45 -13.70
N GLY A 195 23.08 12.23 -14.08
CA GLY A 195 22.19 11.30 -14.76
C GLY A 195 20.95 10.99 -13.92
N GLY A 196 19.90 10.64 -14.65
CA GLY A 196 18.59 10.34 -14.12
C GLY A 196 18.57 9.15 -13.18
N GLU A 197 17.48 9.11 -12.42
CA GLU A 197 17.06 8.00 -11.58
C GLU A 197 17.19 6.65 -12.30
N PRO A 198 17.83 5.64 -11.69
CA PRO A 198 17.56 4.27 -12.06
C PRO A 198 16.47 3.77 -11.12
N GLY A 199 15.22 3.88 -11.55
CA GLY A 199 14.16 2.95 -11.14
C GLY A 199 14.50 1.58 -11.71
N GLY A 200 15.50 0.92 -11.12
CA GLY A 200 16.03 -0.37 -11.53
C GLY A 200 14.98 -1.46 -11.36
N ARG A 201 14.18 -1.68 -12.41
CA ARG A 201 13.56 -2.97 -12.65
C ARG A 201 14.68 -3.92 -13.06
N THR A 202 15.25 -4.62 -12.09
CA THR A 202 16.27 -5.63 -12.37
C THR A 202 15.56 -6.87 -12.91
N ASN A 203 15.55 -7.03 -14.23
CA ASN A 203 15.05 -8.22 -14.90
C ASN A 203 16.02 -9.38 -14.66
N ILE A 204 15.67 -10.29 -13.76
CA ILE A 204 16.41 -11.54 -13.59
C ILE A 204 15.80 -12.56 -14.55
N HIS A 205 16.51 -12.88 -15.64
CA HIS A 205 16.16 -13.96 -16.55
C HIS A 205 16.71 -15.26 -15.96
N LEU A 206 15.85 -16.07 -15.33
CA LEU A 206 16.24 -17.39 -14.86
C LEU A 206 15.88 -18.44 -15.93
N ALA A 207 16.88 -19.20 -16.36
CA ALA A 207 16.75 -20.33 -17.28
C ALA A 207 16.10 -21.53 -16.57
N GLU A 208 15.32 -22.30 -17.33
CA GLU A 208 14.45 -23.40 -16.93
C GLU A 208 15.07 -24.44 -15.99
N ALA A 209 14.33 -24.79 -14.94
CA ALA A 209 14.39 -26.11 -14.30
C ALA A 209 13.25 -26.96 -14.85
N HIS A 210 13.59 -27.98 -15.63
CA HIS A 210 12.69 -29.02 -16.13
C HIS A 210 12.03 -29.75 -14.95
N ALA A 211 10.69 -29.77 -14.90
CA ALA A 211 9.93 -30.76 -14.16
C ALA A 211 9.59 -31.91 -15.11
N ALA A 212 10.06 -33.11 -14.77
CA ALA A 212 9.66 -34.39 -15.36
C ALA A 212 8.37 -34.90 -14.70
#